data_AF-A0A0L0IYE2-F1
#
_entry.id   AF-A0A0L0IYE2-F1
#
_cell.length_a   1.000
_cell.length_b   1.000
_cell.length_c   1.000
_cell.angle_alpha   90.00
_cell.angle_beta   90.00
_cell.angle_gamma   90.00
#
_symmetry.space_group_name_H-M   'P 1'
#
loop_
_entity.id
_entity.type
_entity.pdbx_description
1 polymer ?
#
loop_
_entity_poly.entity_id
_entity_poly.type
_entity_poly.pdbx_seq_one_letter_code
_entity_poly.pdbx_strand_id
1 'polypeptide(L)'
;MRESAMADELAVAEAWVKAGRKVAVATVVETWGSAPRPVGSHLVIDAQGNFEGSVSGGCVEGAVVAEAADVIASGKASMLEFGVADETAWRVGLSCGGRIRVYVEPVTHAA
;
A
#
# COMPACT_ATOMS: atom_id res chain seq x y z
N MET A 1 10.72 15.67 10.06
CA MET A 1 11.40 14.53 9.40
C MET A 1 10.44 13.46 8.87
N ARG A 2 9.11 13.62 9.00
CA ARG A 2 8.11 12.61 8.60
C ARG A 2 7.60 12.81 7.16
N GLU A 3 7.59 14.05 6.66
CA GLU A 3 7.25 14.38 5.26
C GLU A 3 8.27 13.88 4.22
N SER A 4 9.56 13.77 4.58
CA SER A 4 10.60 13.44 3.60
C SER A 4 10.51 12.02 3.03
N ALA A 5 9.98 11.05 3.78
CA ALA A 5 9.82 9.68 3.30
C ALA A 5 8.68 9.55 2.27
N MET A 6 7.54 10.22 2.51
CA MET A 6 6.40 10.25 1.57
C MET A 6 6.73 10.97 0.28
N ALA A 7 7.50 12.06 0.36
CA ALA A 7 7.97 12.78 -0.81
C ALA A 7 8.92 11.94 -1.68
N ASP A 8 9.69 11.04 -1.08
CA ASP A 8 10.66 10.18 -1.78
C ASP A 8 9.95 9.10 -2.60
N GLU A 9 8.94 8.46 -2.03
CA GLU A 9 8.16 7.39 -2.69
C GLU A 9 7.47 7.89 -3.96
N LEU A 10 6.81 9.06 -3.91
CA LEU A 10 6.17 9.64 -5.08
C LEU A 10 7.18 10.11 -6.15
N ALA A 11 8.37 10.55 -5.74
CA ALA A 11 9.45 10.86 -6.68
C ALA A 11 9.94 9.60 -7.40
N VAL A 12 9.99 8.45 -6.72
CA VAL A 12 10.27 7.14 -7.34
C VAL A 12 9.19 6.78 -8.35
N ALA A 13 7.91 6.94 -8.00
CA ALA A 13 6.80 6.69 -8.93
C ALA A 13 6.93 7.55 -10.20
N GLU A 14 7.22 8.84 -10.04
CA GLU A 14 7.45 9.75 -11.18
C GLU A 14 8.63 9.29 -12.04
N ALA A 15 9.76 8.95 -11.42
CA ALA A 15 10.95 8.50 -12.15
C ALA A 15 10.68 7.21 -12.93
N TRP A 16 9.93 6.27 -12.35
CA TRP A 16 9.59 5.01 -13.00
C TRP A 16 8.64 5.20 -14.17
N VAL A 17 7.63 6.07 -14.01
CA VAL A 17 6.72 6.44 -15.10
C VAL A 17 7.49 7.14 -16.23
N LYS A 18 8.39 8.09 -15.91
CA LYS A 18 9.27 8.74 -16.90
C LYS A 18 10.20 7.76 -17.62
N ALA A 19 10.57 6.66 -16.96
CA ALA A 19 11.34 5.57 -17.56
C ALA A 19 10.47 4.59 -18.40
N GLY A 20 9.17 4.87 -18.57
CA GLY A 20 8.25 4.04 -19.35
C GLY A 20 7.76 2.78 -18.62
N ARG A 21 7.98 2.69 -17.30
CA ARG A 21 7.47 1.57 -16.50
C ARG A 21 5.99 1.78 -16.21
N LYS A 22 5.23 0.69 -16.21
CA LYS A 22 3.87 0.69 -15.66
C LYS A 22 3.97 0.58 -14.14
N VAL A 23 3.30 1.49 -13.43
CA VAL A 23 3.42 1.67 -11.99
C VAL A 23 2.03 1.70 -11.37
N ALA A 24 1.90 1.18 -10.16
CA ALA A 24 0.78 1.42 -9.27
C ALA A 24 1.27 2.00 -7.95
N VAL A 25 0.42 2.80 -7.31
CA VAL A 25 0.64 3.34 -5.97
C VAL A 25 -0.40 2.73 -5.05
N ALA A 26 0.09 2.12 -3.97
CA ALA A 26 -0.71 1.63 -2.87
C ALA A 26 -0.63 2.63 -1.70
N THR A 27 -1.77 3.08 -1.21
CA THR A 27 -1.87 4.12 -0.17
C THR A 27 -2.70 3.61 1.00
N VAL A 28 -2.19 3.71 2.22
CA VAL A 28 -2.99 3.49 3.42
C VAL A 28 -4.01 4.62 3.54
N VAL A 29 -5.28 4.33 3.29
CA VAL A 29 -6.37 5.33 3.34
C VAL A 29 -7.10 5.35 4.67
N GLU A 30 -7.05 4.25 5.42
CA GLU A 30 -7.73 4.13 6.70
C GLU A 30 -6.97 3.18 7.63
N THR A 31 -6.97 3.49 8.93
CA THR A 31 -6.38 2.66 9.97
C THR A 31 -7.28 2.58 11.18
N TRP A 32 -7.36 1.42 11.82
CA TRP A 32 -8.03 1.20 13.10
C TRP A 32 -7.10 0.56 14.11
N GLY A 33 -7.28 0.89 15.38
CA GLY A 33 -6.48 0.32 16.48
C GLY A 33 -4.99 0.64 16.34
N SER A 34 -4.15 -0.30 16.78
CA SER A 34 -2.69 -0.17 16.72
C SER A 34 -2.14 -0.59 15.34
N ALA A 35 -2.55 0.12 14.28
CA ALA A 35 -2.04 -0.11 12.94
C ALA A 35 -0.53 0.21 12.86
N PRO A 36 0.26 -0.58 12.10
CA PRO A 36 1.71 -0.45 12.08
C PRO A 36 2.23 0.76 11.28
N ARG A 37 1.42 1.29 10.35
CA ARG A 37 1.72 2.48 9.55
C ARG A 37 0.54 3.46 9.59
N PRO A 38 0.80 4.78 9.60
CA PRO A 38 -0.26 5.78 9.57
C PRO A 38 -0.93 5.86 8.18
N VAL A 39 -2.15 6.42 8.16
CA VAL A 39 -2.79 6.89 6.93
C VAL A 39 -1.85 7.82 6.16
N GLY A 40 -1.83 7.68 4.83
CA GLY A 40 -0.92 8.39 3.93
C GLY A 40 0.40 7.68 3.67
N SER A 41 0.66 6.51 4.29
CA SER A 41 1.84 5.72 3.93
C SER A 41 1.68 5.14 2.53
N HIS A 42 2.71 5.24 1.70
CA HIS A 42 2.69 4.79 0.32
C HIS A 42 3.60 3.57 0.11
N LEU A 43 3.25 2.79 -0.91
CA LEU A 43 4.08 1.75 -1.49
C LEU A 43 3.93 1.86 -3.00
N VAL A 44 5.03 2.09 -3.70
CA VAL A 44 5.07 2.21 -5.16
C VAL A 44 5.50 0.87 -5.72
N ILE A 45 4.78 0.35 -6.70
CA ILE A 45 5.03 -0.98 -7.28
C ILE A 45 5.08 -0.88 -8.81
N ASP A 46 6.05 -1.54 -9.44
CA ASP A 46 6.08 -1.67 -10.90
C ASP A 46 5.52 -3.02 -11.38
N ALA A 47 5.26 -3.13 -12.69
CA ALA A 47 4.74 -4.36 -13.30
C ALA A 47 5.65 -5.60 -13.15
N GLN A 48 6.91 -5.44 -12.75
CA GLN A 48 7.86 -6.53 -12.51
C GLN A 48 7.91 -6.92 -11.03
N GLY A 49 7.10 -6.29 -10.17
CA GLY A 49 7.04 -6.57 -8.74
C GLY A 49 8.12 -5.87 -7.91
N ASN A 50 8.89 -4.94 -8.51
CA ASN A 50 9.78 -4.07 -7.74
C ASN A 50 8.93 -3.07 -6.96
N PHE A 51 9.30 -2.78 -5.71
CA PHE A 51 8.58 -1.81 -4.89
C PHE A 51 9.49 -0.96 -4.02
N GLU A 52 9.03 0.25 -3.71
CA GLU A 52 9.66 1.19 -2.78
C GLU A 52 8.59 1.77 -1.82
N GLY A 53 8.95 2.01 -0.56
CA GLY A 53 8.02 2.44 0.48
C GLY A 53 7.47 1.28 1.32
N SER A 54 6.44 1.53 2.13
CA SER A 54 5.85 0.52 3.00
C SER A 54 4.48 0.91 3.55
N VAL A 55 3.52 0.00 3.44
CA VAL A 55 2.15 0.15 3.99
C VAL A 55 1.94 -0.59 5.32
N SER A 56 2.82 -1.53 5.70
CA SER A 56 2.72 -2.23 6.99
C SER A 56 4.03 -2.47 7.73
N GLY A 57 5.16 -2.50 7.03
CA GLY A 57 6.48 -2.82 7.58
C GLY A 57 6.97 -4.23 7.27
N GLY A 58 6.31 -4.97 6.37
CA GLY A 58 6.81 -6.22 5.78
C GLY A 58 5.80 -7.38 5.70
N CYS A 59 4.68 -7.33 6.43
CA CYS A 59 3.78 -8.48 6.53
C CYS A 59 2.76 -8.60 5.40
N VAL A 60 2.29 -7.48 4.84
CA VAL A 60 1.21 -7.48 3.82
C VAL A 60 1.69 -7.00 2.45
N GLU A 61 2.93 -6.52 2.35
CA GLU A 61 3.54 -6.00 1.13
C GLU A 61 3.46 -6.99 -0.03
N GLY A 62 3.68 -8.29 0.22
CA GLY A 62 3.56 -9.32 -0.82
C GLY A 62 2.16 -9.43 -1.43
N ALA A 63 1.10 -9.31 -0.61
CA ALA A 63 -0.28 -9.32 -1.08
C ALA A 63 -0.62 -8.05 -1.86
N VAL A 64 -0.11 -6.90 -1.42
CA VAL A 64 -0.28 -5.62 -2.10
C VAL A 64 0.44 -5.60 -3.46
N VAL A 65 1.64 -6.16 -3.54
CA VAL A 65 2.40 -6.30 -4.80
C VAL A 65 1.67 -7.19 -5.79
N ALA A 66 1.08 -8.30 -5.32
CA ALA A 66 0.28 -9.19 -6.17
C ALA A 66 -0.94 -8.44 -6.75
N GLU A 67 -1.73 -7.78 -5.91
CA GLU A 67 -2.87 -6.99 -6.36
C GLU A 67 -2.45 -5.83 -7.29
N ALA A 68 -1.31 -5.19 -7.01
CA ALA A 68 -0.79 -4.11 -7.84
C ALA A 68 -0.50 -4.58 -9.27
N ALA A 69 -0.03 -5.81 -9.47
CA ALA A 69 0.15 -6.36 -10.80
C ALA A 69 -1.19 -6.47 -11.56
N ASP A 70 -2.26 -6.91 -10.90
CA ASP A 70 -3.62 -6.99 -11.47
C ASP A 70 -4.20 -5.59 -11.74
N VAL A 71 -3.99 -4.62 -10.85
CA VAL A 71 -4.39 -3.22 -11.02
C VAL A 71 -3.67 -2.59 -12.23
N ILE A 72 -2.37 -2.83 -12.37
CA ILE A 72 -1.59 -2.36 -13.52
C ILE A 72 -2.07 -3.01 -14.83
N ALA A 73 -2.39 -4.30 -14.81
CA ALA A 73 -2.85 -5.02 -16.00
C ALA A 73 -4.27 -4.60 -16.42
N SER A 74 -5.16 -4.42 -15.44
CA SER A 74 -6.57 -4.08 -15.68
C SER A 74 -6.81 -2.58 -15.87
N GLY A 75 -5.90 -1.72 -15.37
CA GLY A 75 -6.08 -0.28 -15.31
C GLY A 75 -7.17 0.17 -14.33
N LYS A 76 -7.65 -0.73 -13.46
CA LYS A 76 -8.72 -0.45 -12.50
C LYS A 76 -8.16 -0.46 -11.09
N ALA A 77 -8.44 0.59 -10.33
CA ALA A 77 -8.07 0.64 -8.93
C ALA A 77 -8.79 -0.42 -8.08
N SER A 78 -8.15 -0.84 -7.00
CA SER A 78 -8.64 -1.86 -6.08
C SER A 78 -8.49 -1.39 -4.64
N MET A 79 -9.37 -1.90 -3.77
CA MET A 79 -9.36 -1.61 -2.34
C MET A 79 -9.08 -2.89 -1.57
N LEU A 80 -7.95 -2.91 -0.88
CA LEU A 80 -7.56 -4.01 -0.02
C LEU A 80 -7.84 -3.67 1.44
N GLU A 81 -8.31 -4.65 2.20
CA GLU A 81 -8.44 -4.54 3.64
C GLU A 81 -7.59 -5.62 4.30
N PHE A 82 -6.70 -5.19 5.19
CA PHE A 82 -5.84 -6.06 5.96
C PHE A 82 -6.14 -5.87 7.44
N GLY A 83 -6.45 -6.96 8.11
CA GLY A 83 -6.75 -6.99 9.52
C GLY A 83 -6.66 -8.40 10.03
N VAL A 84 -6.52 -8.55 11.34
CA VAL A 84 -6.67 -9.86 11.97
C VAL A 84 -8.15 -10.22 11.90
N ALA A 85 -8.52 -11.00 10.88
CA ALA A 85 -9.85 -11.55 10.75
C ALA A 85 -9.98 -12.77 11.68
N ASP A 86 -10.59 -12.53 12.85
CA ASP A 86 -11.35 -13.51 13.65
C ASP A 86 -10.51 -14.57 14.44
N GLU A 87 -10.86 -15.14 15.60
CA GLU A 87 -12.14 -15.43 16.27
C GLU A 87 -11.90 -15.53 17.81
N THR A 88 -12.84 -15.10 18.68
CA THR A 88 -12.83 -15.37 20.16
C THR A 88 -11.94 -14.51 21.10
N ALA A 89 -11.13 -13.55 20.62
CA ALA A 89 -10.16 -12.80 21.46
C ALA A 89 -10.73 -11.61 22.28
N TRP A 90 -12.05 -11.50 22.45
CA TRP A 90 -12.67 -10.38 23.19
C TRP A 90 -12.79 -10.61 24.72
N ARG A 91 -12.31 -11.74 25.24
CA ARG A 91 -12.47 -12.11 26.67
C ARG A 91 -11.27 -11.82 27.56
N VAL A 92 -10.12 -11.48 27.01
CA VAL A 92 -8.91 -11.20 27.78
C VAL A 92 -8.07 -10.24 26.95
N GLY A 93 -8.08 -8.95 27.32
CA GLY A 93 -7.37 -7.92 26.57
C GLY A 93 -5.88 -8.25 26.38
N LEU A 94 -5.33 -7.75 25.26
CA LEU A 94 -3.94 -7.81 24.73
C LEU A 94 -3.84 -8.73 23.47
N SER A 95 -3.22 -8.37 22.33
CA SER A 95 -2.35 -7.24 21.97
C SER A 95 -2.21 -7.17 20.42
N CYS A 96 -2.31 -5.96 19.84
CA CYS A 96 -2.21 -5.60 18.41
C CYS A 96 -3.49 -5.78 17.54
N GLY A 97 -4.63 -5.28 18.00
CA GLY A 97 -5.91 -5.24 17.25
C GLY A 97 -5.99 -4.17 16.15
N GLY A 98 -4.98 -4.12 15.27
CA GLY A 98 -4.91 -3.14 14.18
C GLY A 98 -5.55 -3.64 12.88
N ARG A 99 -6.18 -2.73 12.12
CA ARG A 99 -6.57 -2.95 10.71
C ARG A 99 -6.14 -1.78 9.84
N ILE A 100 -5.87 -2.03 8.57
CA ILE A 100 -5.59 -1.01 7.57
C ILE A 100 -6.40 -1.27 6.30
N ARG A 101 -6.79 -0.19 5.62
CA ARG A 101 -7.26 -0.24 4.24
C ARG A 101 -6.25 0.40 3.32
N VAL A 102 -5.93 -0.30 2.24
CA VAL A 102 -4.91 0.09 1.27
C VAL A 102 -5.56 0.24 -0.09
N TYR A 103 -5.56 1.46 -0.62
CA TYR A 103 -6.07 1.78 -1.95
C TYR A 103 -4.95 1.66 -2.96
N VAL A 104 -5.14 0.79 -3.95
CA VAL A 104 -4.15 0.50 -4.98
C VAL A 104 -4.69 1.07 -6.28
N GLU A 105 -3.96 2.02 -6.87
CA GLU A 105 -4.35 2.67 -8.12
C GLU A 105 -3.21 2.62 -9.14
N PRO A 106 -3.52 2.46 -10.44
CA PRO A 106 -2.51 2.53 -11.48
C PRO A 106 -2.13 3.99 -11.74
N VAL A 107 -0.83 4.27 -11.86
CA VAL A 107 -0.36 5.60 -12.27
C VAL A 107 -0.55 5.72 -13.77
N THR A 108 -1.66 6.35 -14.15
CA THR A 108 -1.90 6.74 -15.53
C THR A 108 -1.45 8.18 -15.71
N HIS A 109 -0.71 8.46 -16.78
CA HIS A 109 -0.40 9.83 -17.14
C HIS A 109 -1.74 10.53 -17.43
N ALA A 110 -2.09 11.55 -16.64
CA ALA A 110 -3.08 12.51 -17.12
C ALA A 110 -2.47 13.16 -18.36
N ALA A 111 -3.15 12.98 -19.50
CA ALA A 111 -2.79 13.59 -20.77
C ALA A 111 -2.99 15.11 -20.72
#